data_AF-A0A7K0RJD5-F1
#
_entry.id   AF-A0A7K0RJD5-F1
#
_cell.length_a   1.000
_cell.length_b   1.000
_cell.length_c   1.000
_cell.angle_alpha   90.00
_cell.angle_beta   90.00
_cell.angle_gamma   90.00
#
_symmetry.space_group_name_H-M   'P 1'
#
loop_
_entity.id
_entity.type
_entity.pdbx_description
1 polymer ?
#
loop_
_entity_poly.entity_id
_entity_poly.type
_entity_poly.pdbx_seq_one_letter_code
_entity_poly.pdbx_strand_id
1 'polypeptide(L)'
;MGRRSRKRGQTERSQDADGADSPRGESSAVNEHERRRAHLDEAPKPPWAPVPLTELCIFVGIVVVAVALIGGGPRGLLIGFGMALIVIATLELALREHLGGYRSHSLLIAACSAVIVSLPLALLTGISKQLLLAVAAVVFGLVAVALRTLFRSRSGGMSWRA
;
A
#
# COMPACT_ATOMS: atom_id res chain seq x y z
N MET A 1 3.53 71.39 -23.49
CA MET A 1 4.52 72.27 -22.83
C MET A 1 5.03 71.54 -21.60
N GLY A 2 6.29 71.19 -21.37
CA GLY A 2 7.57 71.59 -21.96
C GLY A 2 8.54 71.93 -20.82
N ARG A 3 9.39 70.98 -20.40
CA ARG A 3 10.70 71.12 -19.68
C ARG A 3 11.16 69.70 -19.27
N ARG A 4 11.88 68.94 -20.09
CA ARG A 4 13.34 68.96 -20.39
C ARG A 4 14.24 69.09 -19.15
N SER A 5 14.94 67.98 -18.90
CA SER A 5 16.40 67.88 -18.71
C SER A 5 16.99 68.26 -17.35
N ARG A 6 17.60 67.28 -16.65
CA ARG A 6 19.06 67.08 -16.72
C ARG A 6 19.52 65.75 -16.11
N LYS A 7 20.60 65.28 -16.72
CA LYS A 7 21.34 64.02 -16.61
C LYS A 7 22.71 64.32 -15.99
N ARG A 8 23.11 63.67 -14.90
CA ARG A 8 24.49 63.38 -14.42
C ARG A 8 24.41 62.91 -12.96
N GLY A 9 25.09 61.87 -12.50
CA GLY A 9 26.21 61.15 -13.11
C GLY A 9 26.33 59.72 -12.60
N GLN A 10 26.96 58.90 -13.43
CA GLN A 10 27.66 57.69 -13.02
C GLN A 10 28.72 58.03 -11.99
N THR A 11 28.83 57.22 -10.94
CA THR A 11 30.12 56.88 -10.34
C THR A 11 30.08 55.38 -10.06
N GLU A 12 31.03 54.69 -10.68
CA GLU A 12 31.26 53.27 -10.57
C GLU A 12 31.77 52.87 -9.18
N ARG A 13 31.64 51.57 -8.89
CA ARG A 13 32.43 50.75 -7.95
C ARG A 13 32.28 51.03 -6.45
N SER A 14 31.59 50.09 -5.82
CA SER A 14 32.17 49.34 -4.69
C SER A 14 31.59 47.92 -4.73
N GLN A 15 32.30 47.03 -5.44
CA GLN A 15 32.41 45.63 -5.02
C GLN A 15 33.20 45.65 -3.71
N ASP A 16 32.59 45.21 -2.62
CA ASP A 16 33.10 44.13 -1.76
C ASP A 16 32.42 44.16 -0.38
N ALA A 17 32.01 42.95 0.02
CA ALA A 17 31.77 42.48 1.38
C ALA A 17 30.74 43.22 2.25
N ASP A 18 29.55 42.63 2.44
CA ASP A 18 29.21 42.11 3.75
C ASP A 18 27.99 41.16 3.71
N GLY A 19 27.94 40.28 4.70
CA GLY A 19 27.25 38.99 4.66
C GLY A 19 25.72 38.99 4.55
N ALA A 20 25.23 37.87 4.03
CA ALA A 20 23.98 37.25 4.44
C ALA A 20 24.03 35.78 4.05
N ASP A 21 24.80 35.02 4.82
CA ASP A 21 24.74 33.56 4.88
C ASP A 21 23.32 33.17 5.27
N SER A 22 22.47 33.00 4.26
CA SER A 22 21.07 32.65 4.45
C SER A 22 21.00 31.16 4.74
N PRO A 23 20.42 30.73 5.87
CA PRO A 23 20.37 29.32 6.24
C PRO A 23 19.43 28.60 5.27
N ARG A 24 19.99 28.04 4.18
CA ARG A 24 19.32 27.12 3.24
C ARG A 24 18.99 25.75 3.89
N GLY A 25 18.91 25.68 5.22
CA GLY A 25 18.69 24.46 5.99
C GLY A 25 17.23 24.15 6.31
N GLU A 26 16.33 25.14 6.32
CA GLU A 26 14.96 24.92 6.81
C GLU A 26 14.00 24.32 5.77
N SER A 27 14.31 24.45 4.47
CA SER A 27 13.46 23.89 3.40
C SER A 27 13.57 22.36 3.25
N SER A 28 14.54 21.72 3.91
CA SER A 28 14.70 20.25 3.85
C SER A 28 13.82 19.51 4.87
N ALA A 29 13.55 20.09 6.04
CA ALA A 29 12.77 19.43 7.09
C ALA A 29 11.29 19.25 6.73
N VAL A 30 10.72 20.19 5.96
CA VAL A 30 9.32 20.09 5.50
C VAL A 30 9.15 18.97 4.46
N ASN A 31 10.16 18.71 3.63
CA ASN A 31 10.16 17.63 2.63
C ASN A 31 10.33 16.22 3.22
N GLU A 32 11.01 16.06 4.36
CA GLU A 32 11.14 14.75 5.01
C GLU A 32 9.82 14.21 5.55
N HIS A 33 8.94 15.09 6.00
CA HIS A 33 7.61 14.70 6.47
C HIS A 33 6.65 14.32 5.32
N GLU A 34 6.80 14.89 4.13
CA GLU A 34 6.07 14.46 2.92
C GLU A 34 6.57 13.12 2.40
N ARG A 35 7.89 12.86 2.42
CA ARG A 35 8.50 11.55 2.05
C ARG A 35 8.01 10.36 2.89
N ARG A 36 7.34 10.61 4.02
CA ARG A 36 6.77 9.55 4.87
C ARG A 36 5.43 9.00 4.37
N ARG A 37 4.71 9.71 3.50
CA ARG A 37 3.42 9.26 2.95
C ARG A 37 3.63 8.49 1.65
N ALA A 38 2.83 7.44 1.44
CA ALA A 38 2.88 6.66 0.22
C ALA A 38 2.21 7.46 -0.93
N HIS A 39 2.97 7.76 -1.99
CA HIS A 39 2.44 8.44 -3.18
C HIS A 39 1.97 7.42 -4.22
N LEU A 40 0.82 7.64 -4.86
CA LEU A 40 0.25 6.70 -5.85
C LEU A 40 1.21 6.39 -7.01
N ASP A 41 2.06 7.35 -7.40
CA ASP A 41 3.06 7.17 -8.46
C ASP A 41 4.21 6.23 -8.05
N GLU A 42 4.42 6.02 -6.75
CA GLU A 42 5.39 5.08 -6.19
C GLU A 42 4.82 3.66 -6.04
N ALA A 43 3.53 3.47 -6.33
CA ALA A 43 2.90 2.16 -6.19
C ALA A 43 3.59 1.14 -7.10
N PRO A 44 3.99 -0.04 -6.56
CA PRO A 44 4.65 -1.06 -7.35
C PRO A 44 3.74 -1.49 -8.51
N LYS A 45 4.25 -1.59 -9.74
CA LYS A 45 3.42 -1.98 -10.89
C LYS A 45 3.08 -3.48 -10.85
N PRO A 46 1.86 -3.90 -11.23
CA PRO A 46 1.52 -5.31 -11.28
C PRO A 46 2.28 -6.04 -12.40
N PRO A 47 2.52 -7.35 -12.27
CA PRO A 47 3.26 -8.13 -13.26
C PRO A 47 2.53 -8.27 -14.60
N TRP A 48 1.22 -8.02 -14.63
CA TRP A 48 0.37 -8.03 -15.82
C TRP A 48 0.11 -6.63 -16.40
N ALA A 49 0.82 -5.58 -15.94
CA ALA A 49 0.70 -4.25 -16.53
C ALA A 49 0.98 -4.31 -18.06
N PRO A 50 0.20 -3.60 -18.90
CA PRO A 50 -0.80 -2.57 -18.55
C PRO A 50 -2.24 -3.10 -18.36
N VAL A 51 -2.46 -4.42 -18.40
CA VAL A 51 -3.81 -5.00 -18.31
C VAL A 51 -4.31 -4.95 -16.86
N PRO A 52 -5.50 -4.41 -16.55
CA PRO A 52 -5.99 -4.29 -15.18
C PRO A 52 -6.59 -5.61 -14.65
N LEU A 53 -5.79 -6.67 -14.60
CA LEU A 53 -6.28 -8.01 -14.26
C LEU A 53 -6.83 -8.09 -12.82
N THR A 54 -6.18 -7.41 -11.87
CA THR A 54 -6.63 -7.33 -10.47
C THR A 54 -8.04 -6.76 -10.38
N GLU A 55 -8.24 -5.61 -11.03
CA GLU A 55 -9.48 -4.86 -11.03
C GLU A 55 -10.60 -5.64 -11.72
N LEU A 56 -10.28 -6.31 -12.83
CA LEU A 56 -11.21 -7.19 -13.53
C LEU A 56 -11.63 -8.38 -12.66
N CYS A 57 -10.70 -9.03 -11.97
CA CYS A 57 -11.04 -10.13 -11.05
C CYS A 57 -11.93 -9.67 -9.90
N ILE A 58 -11.67 -8.50 -9.31
CA ILE A 58 -12.52 -7.91 -8.27
C ILE A 58 -13.92 -7.61 -8.84
N PHE A 59 -13.99 -6.95 -9.99
CA PHE A 59 -15.24 -6.58 -10.64
C PHE A 59 -16.09 -7.82 -10.96
N VAL A 60 -15.50 -8.82 -11.64
CA VAL A 60 -16.17 -10.08 -11.96
C VAL A 60 -16.63 -10.79 -10.69
N GLY A 61 -15.80 -10.85 -9.65
CA GLY A 61 -16.16 -11.45 -8.37
C GLY A 61 -17.37 -10.77 -7.72
N ILE A 62 -17.40 -9.43 -7.69
CA ILE A 62 -18.54 -8.65 -7.17
C ILE A 62 -19.82 -8.94 -7.98
N VAL A 63 -19.73 -8.95 -9.31
CA VAL A 63 -20.87 -9.23 -10.20
C VAL A 63 -21.40 -10.65 -9.95
N VAL A 64 -20.52 -11.65 -9.86
CA VAL A 64 -20.92 -13.04 -9.59
C VAL A 64 -21.63 -13.16 -8.24
N VAL A 65 -21.11 -12.52 -7.18
CA VAL A 65 -21.76 -12.51 -5.86
C VAL A 65 -23.13 -11.81 -5.94
N ALA A 66 -23.23 -10.66 -6.60
CA ALA A 66 -24.49 -9.93 -6.76
C ALA A 66 -25.54 -10.79 -7.50
N VAL A 67 -25.16 -11.45 -8.59
CA VAL A 67 -26.02 -12.39 -9.33
C VAL A 67 -26.46 -13.54 -8.43
N ALA A 68 -25.56 -14.10 -7.61
CA ALA A 68 -25.89 -15.17 -6.68
C ALA A 68 -26.92 -14.77 -5.61
N LEU A 69 -26.91 -13.49 -5.20
CA LEU A 69 -27.82 -12.98 -4.17
C LEU A 69 -29.23 -12.72 -4.71
N ILE A 70 -29.37 -12.40 -6.01
CA ILE A 70 -30.63 -11.97 -6.63
C ILE A 70 -31.27 -13.10 -7.46
N GLY A 71 -30.48 -14.02 -8.02
CA GLY A 71 -30.96 -15.08 -8.91
C GLY A 71 -31.39 -16.38 -8.22
N GLY A 72 -32.09 -17.24 -8.98
CA GLY A 72 -32.40 -18.62 -8.60
C GLY A 72 -31.40 -19.59 -9.25
N GLY A 73 -30.38 -20.03 -8.51
CA GLY A 73 -29.33 -20.92 -8.99
C GLY A 73 -28.48 -21.50 -7.86
N PRO A 74 -27.33 -22.13 -8.13
CA PRO A 74 -26.44 -22.71 -7.13
C PRO A 74 -25.72 -21.61 -6.33
N ARG A 75 -26.48 -20.96 -5.43
CA ARG A 75 -26.08 -19.75 -4.68
C ARG A 75 -24.76 -19.91 -3.93
N GLY A 76 -24.58 -21.04 -3.24
CA GLY A 76 -23.36 -21.31 -2.47
C GLY A 76 -22.11 -21.37 -3.35
N LEU A 77 -22.20 -22.00 -4.53
CA LEU A 77 -21.09 -22.12 -5.47
C LEU A 77 -20.71 -20.76 -6.06
N LEU A 78 -21.70 -19.97 -6.50
CA LEU A 78 -21.46 -18.64 -7.06
C LEU A 78 -20.87 -17.69 -6.02
N ILE A 79 -21.39 -17.69 -4.78
CA ILE A 79 -20.82 -16.90 -3.69
C ILE A 79 -19.38 -17.34 -3.41
N GLY A 80 -19.14 -18.65 -3.28
CA GLY A 80 -17.79 -19.17 -3.02
C GLY A 80 -16.79 -18.79 -4.11
N PHE A 81 -17.17 -18.94 -5.38
CA PHE A 81 -16.33 -18.60 -6.52
C PHE A 81 -16.05 -17.09 -6.61
N GLY A 82 -17.08 -16.25 -6.51
CA GLY A 82 -16.93 -14.80 -6.55
C GLY A 82 -16.07 -14.27 -5.39
N MET A 83 -16.26 -14.81 -4.18
CA MET A 83 -15.41 -14.49 -3.03
C MET A 83 -13.96 -14.94 -3.24
N ALA A 84 -13.73 -16.11 -3.82
CA ALA A 84 -12.39 -16.59 -4.13
C ALA A 84 -11.66 -15.64 -5.11
N LEU A 85 -12.34 -15.16 -6.15
CA LEU A 85 -11.76 -14.19 -7.09
C LEU A 85 -11.36 -12.88 -6.39
N ILE A 86 -12.23 -12.33 -5.55
CA ILE A 86 -11.96 -11.10 -4.80
C ILE A 86 -10.78 -11.30 -3.85
N VAL A 87 -10.76 -12.41 -3.09
CA VAL A 87 -9.68 -12.71 -2.14
C VAL A 87 -8.34 -12.87 -2.86
N ILE A 88 -8.29 -13.58 -3.98
CA ILE A 88 -7.05 -13.77 -4.75
C ILE A 88 -6.53 -12.43 -5.28
N ALA A 89 -7.39 -11.62 -5.89
CA ALA A 89 -7.00 -10.33 -6.44
C ALA A 89 -6.53 -9.34 -5.36
N THR A 90 -7.28 -9.24 -4.25
CA THR A 90 -6.91 -8.38 -3.13
C THR A 90 -5.65 -8.87 -2.40
N LEU A 91 -5.45 -10.18 -2.31
CA LEU A 91 -4.24 -10.76 -1.70
C LEU A 91 -3.00 -10.49 -2.56
N GLU A 92 -3.08 -10.60 -3.89
CA GLU A 92 -1.96 -10.21 -4.75
C GLU A 92 -1.57 -8.75 -4.54
N LEU A 93 -2.55 -7.84 -4.58
CA LEU A 93 -2.32 -6.41 -4.41
C LEU A 93 -1.66 -6.13 -3.05
N ALA A 94 -2.23 -6.67 -1.97
CA ALA A 94 -1.69 -6.52 -0.63
C ALA A 94 -0.26 -7.07 -0.51
N LEU A 95 0.02 -8.23 -1.13
CA LEU A 95 1.34 -8.85 -1.11
C LEU A 95 2.35 -7.99 -1.88
N ARG A 96 1.98 -7.49 -3.06
CA ARG A 96 2.83 -6.63 -3.90
C ARG A 96 3.18 -5.33 -3.19
N GLU A 97 2.19 -4.66 -2.61
CA GLU A 97 2.40 -3.42 -1.85
C GLU A 97 3.23 -3.65 -0.58
N HIS A 98 2.97 -4.75 0.14
CA HIS A 98 3.71 -5.10 1.35
C HIS A 98 5.16 -5.45 1.06
N LEU A 99 5.40 -6.28 0.05
CA LEU A 99 6.73 -6.71 -0.35
C LEU A 99 7.55 -5.56 -0.96
N GLY A 100 6.88 -4.60 -1.61
CA GLY A 100 7.49 -3.37 -2.11
C GLY A 100 7.77 -2.30 -1.04
N GLY A 101 7.39 -2.51 0.23
CA GLY A 101 7.57 -1.52 1.29
C GLY A 101 6.68 -0.27 1.13
N TYR A 102 5.66 -0.34 0.27
CA TYR A 102 4.73 0.74 -0.03
C TYR A 102 3.77 0.94 1.14
N ARG A 103 3.09 -0.13 1.57
CA ARG A 103 2.11 -0.11 2.68
C ARG A 103 2.10 -1.43 3.45
N SER A 104 1.99 -1.38 4.79
CA SER A 104 2.01 -2.59 5.62
C SER A 104 0.63 -3.28 5.65
N HIS A 105 0.53 -4.43 4.99
CA HIS A 105 -0.65 -5.31 5.01
C HIS A 105 -0.46 -6.57 5.88
N SER A 106 0.50 -6.53 6.82
CA SER A 106 0.91 -7.68 7.64
C SER A 106 -0.25 -8.44 8.28
N LEU A 107 -1.21 -7.73 8.90
CA LEU A 107 -2.35 -8.37 9.59
C LEU A 107 -3.34 -9.00 8.62
N LEU A 108 -3.59 -8.34 7.48
CA LEU A 108 -4.50 -8.86 6.44
C LEU A 108 -3.91 -10.13 5.84
N ILE A 109 -2.65 -10.11 5.42
CA ILE A 109 -1.98 -11.27 4.84
C ILE A 109 -1.90 -12.41 5.86
N ALA A 110 -1.59 -12.12 7.13
CA ALA A 110 -1.58 -13.12 8.20
C ALA A 110 -2.96 -13.76 8.42
N ALA A 111 -4.04 -12.97 8.40
CA ALA A 111 -5.40 -13.49 8.49
C ALA A 111 -5.74 -14.40 7.30
N CYS A 112 -5.40 -13.97 6.08
CA CYS A 112 -5.55 -14.80 4.88
C CYS A 112 -4.77 -16.11 4.99
N SER A 113 -3.51 -16.08 5.43
CA SER A 113 -2.69 -17.27 5.65
C SER A 113 -3.32 -18.22 6.67
N ALA A 114 -3.84 -17.69 7.78
CA ALA A 114 -4.52 -18.50 8.79
C ALA A 114 -5.76 -19.19 8.22
N VAL A 115 -6.56 -18.51 7.39
CA VAL A 115 -7.73 -19.10 6.72
C VAL A 115 -7.30 -20.16 5.69
N ILE A 116 -6.29 -19.87 4.87
CA ILE A 116 -5.76 -20.79 3.84
C ILE A 116 -5.27 -22.09 4.48
N VAL A 117 -4.66 -22.04 5.66
CA VAL A 117 -4.21 -23.24 6.38
C VAL A 117 -5.37 -23.92 7.11
N SER A 118 -6.21 -23.16 7.80
CA SER A 118 -7.24 -23.73 8.69
C SER A 118 -8.42 -24.32 7.91
N LEU A 119 -8.81 -23.74 6.78
CA LEU A 119 -9.97 -24.20 6.02
C LEU A 119 -9.79 -25.64 5.48
N PRO A 120 -8.68 -26.00 4.82
CA PRO A 120 -8.42 -27.38 4.43
C PRO A 120 -8.36 -28.33 5.62
N LEU A 121 -7.72 -27.94 6.72
CA LEU A 121 -7.66 -28.75 7.94
C LEU A 121 -9.08 -29.06 8.46
N ALA A 122 -9.94 -28.05 8.53
CA ALA A 122 -11.32 -28.21 8.97
C ALA A 122 -12.11 -29.19 8.07
N LEU A 123 -11.89 -29.13 6.76
CA LEU A 123 -12.63 -29.93 5.79
C LEU A 123 -12.10 -31.37 5.66
N LEU A 124 -10.81 -31.60 5.90
CA LEU A 124 -10.16 -32.88 5.57
C LEU A 124 -9.90 -33.80 6.77
N THR A 125 -9.82 -33.26 7.99
CA THR A 125 -9.27 -34.00 9.14
C THR A 125 -10.23 -34.20 10.31
N GLY A 126 -11.36 -33.49 10.35
CA GLY A 126 -12.32 -33.60 11.46
C GLY A 126 -11.79 -33.11 12.82
N ILE A 127 -10.71 -32.33 12.82
CA ILE A 127 -10.07 -31.76 14.02
C ILE A 127 -11.08 -30.96 14.87
N SER A 128 -10.92 -31.02 16.20
CA SER A 128 -11.76 -30.25 17.13
C SER A 128 -11.65 -28.74 16.86
N LYS A 129 -12.77 -28.02 16.99
CA LYS A 129 -12.84 -26.57 16.74
C LYS A 129 -11.83 -25.77 17.58
N GLN A 130 -11.55 -26.23 18.80
CA GLN A 130 -10.57 -25.62 19.71
C GLN A 130 -9.14 -25.74 19.16
N LEU A 131 -8.77 -26.93 18.67
CA LEU A 131 -7.45 -27.14 18.08
C LEU A 131 -7.31 -26.38 16.76
N LEU A 132 -8.37 -26.34 15.94
CA LEU A 132 -8.39 -25.54 14.72
C LEU A 132 -8.17 -24.05 15.00
N LEU A 133 -8.85 -23.52 16.02
CA LEU A 133 -8.67 -22.13 16.46
C LEU A 133 -7.24 -21.88 16.97
N ALA A 134 -6.66 -22.83 17.71
CA ALA A 134 -5.28 -22.75 18.15
C ALA A 134 -4.31 -22.72 16.97
N VAL A 135 -4.48 -23.59 15.96
CA VAL A 135 -3.68 -23.58 14.73
C VAL A 135 -3.82 -22.25 14.00
N ALA A 136 -5.05 -21.75 13.82
CA ALA A 136 -5.30 -20.47 13.18
C ALA A 136 -4.58 -19.32 13.90
N ALA A 137 -4.66 -19.28 15.24
CA ALA A 137 -4.01 -18.27 16.06
C ALA A 137 -2.48 -18.33 15.97
N VAL A 138 -1.91 -19.54 15.96
CA VAL A 138 -0.46 -19.75 15.81
C VAL A 138 0.00 -19.30 14.43
N VAL A 139 -0.65 -19.74 13.36
CA VAL A 139 -0.32 -19.34 11.99
C VAL A 139 -0.43 -17.82 11.83
N PHE A 140 -1.53 -17.23 12.31
CA PHE A 140 -1.73 -15.79 12.29
C PHE A 140 -0.59 -15.06 13.01
N GLY A 141 -0.27 -15.45 14.25
CA GLY A 141 0.77 -14.80 15.04
C GLY A 141 2.15 -14.89 14.39
N LEU A 142 2.54 -16.08 13.94
CA LEU A 142 3.83 -16.31 13.29
C LEU A 142 3.96 -15.50 11.99
N VAL A 143 2.95 -15.55 11.13
CA VAL A 143 2.96 -14.82 9.85
C VAL A 143 2.93 -13.31 10.09
N ALA A 144 2.12 -12.82 11.04
CA ALA A 144 2.06 -11.40 11.36
C ALA A 144 3.41 -10.85 11.84
N VAL A 145 4.11 -11.60 12.70
CA VAL A 145 5.44 -11.23 13.18
C VAL A 145 6.45 -11.26 12.05
N ALA A 146 6.49 -12.33 11.24
CA ALA A 146 7.41 -12.48 10.12
C ALA A 146 7.22 -11.40 9.04
N LEU A 147 5.97 -11.07 8.71
CA LEU A 147 5.67 -10.02 7.73
C LEU A 147 6.03 -8.63 8.26
N ARG A 148 5.88 -8.39 9.56
CA ARG A 148 6.25 -7.11 10.19
C ARG A 148 7.76 -6.93 10.23
N THR A 149 8.54 -7.98 10.50
CA THR A 149 10.00 -7.90 10.44
C THR A 149 10.49 -7.71 9.00
N LEU A 150 9.89 -8.42 8.04
CA LEU A 150 10.19 -8.25 6.62
C LEU A 150 9.90 -6.82 6.14
N PHE A 151 8.75 -6.26 6.51
CA PHE A 151 8.40 -4.89 6.14
C PHE A 151 9.41 -3.88 6.66
N ARG A 152 9.80 -3.98 7.94
CA ARG A 152 10.82 -3.10 8.54
C ARG A 152 12.16 -3.17 7.81
N SER A 153 12.55 -4.35 7.32
CA SER A 153 13.78 -4.52 6.53
C SER A 153 13.68 -3.85 5.15
N ARG A 154 12.48 -3.82 4.55
CA ARG A 154 12.21 -3.29 3.20
C ARG A 154 11.95 -1.78 3.20
N SER A 155 11.41 -1.24 4.29
CA SER A 155 10.97 0.15 4.42
C SER A 155 12.02 1.09 5.03
N GLY A 156 13.28 0.67 5.17
CA GLY A 156 14.32 1.47 5.82
C GLY A 156 14.13 1.64 7.33
N GLY A 157 13.50 0.67 8.00
CA GLY A 157 13.30 0.65 9.46
C GLY A 157 11.91 1.09 9.92
N MET A 158 11.03 1.55 9.02
CA MET A 158 9.69 2.00 9.38
C MET A 158 8.74 0.82 9.64
N SER A 159 8.01 0.84 10.76
CA SER A 159 6.98 -0.15 11.04
C SER A 159 5.65 0.10 10.32
N TRP A 160 5.46 1.30 9.76
CA TRP A 160 4.23 1.73 9.09
C TRP A 160 4.50 2.91 8.14
N ARG A 161 3.89 2.91 6.96
CA ARG A 161 3.77 4.04 6.03
C ARG A 161 2.28 4.15 5.64
N ALA A 162 1.73 5.36 5.71
CA ALA A 162 0.30 5.62 5.54
C ALA A 162 -0.04 5.98 4.10
#